data_AF-A0A2I3GPP3-F1
#
_entry.id   AF-A0A2I3GPP3-F1
#
_cell.length_a   1.000
_cell.length_b   1.000
_cell.length_c   1.000
_cell.angle_alpha   90.00
_cell.angle_beta   90.00
_cell.angle_gamma   90.00
#
_symmetry.space_group_name_H-M   'P 1'
#
loop_
_entity.id
_entity.type
_entity.pdbx_description
1 polymer ?
#
loop_
_entity_poly.entity_id
_entity_poly.type
_entity_poly.pdbx_seq_one_letter_code
_entity_poly.pdbx_strand_id
1 'polypeptide(L)'
;MRGPRLGENSSLISLFLQVVAFLAMVMGTHTYSHWPSCCPSKGQDPSEELLRWNTVPAPSLEPASLDHHQESCRASEDGPLNSRAISPWRYELDRDLNRLPQDLYHARCLCPHCVSLQTGSHMDPRGNSELLYHNQTVFYRRPCHGKKGTHKG
;
A
#
# COMPACT_ATOMS: atom_id res chain seq x y z
N MET A 1 -29.22 -18.55 -70.89
CA MET A 1 -29.41 -18.46 -69.43
C MET A 1 -28.20 -19.09 -68.76
N ARG A 2 -27.36 -18.30 -68.09
CA ARG A 2 -26.19 -18.78 -67.35
C ARG A 2 -26.40 -18.37 -65.90
N GLY A 3 -26.77 -19.32 -65.04
CA GLY A 3 -27.06 -19.07 -63.63
C GLY A 3 -25.81 -18.63 -62.87
N PRO A 4 -25.94 -17.80 -61.82
CA PRO A 4 -24.80 -17.37 -61.02
C PRO A 4 -24.23 -18.54 -60.22
N ARG A 5 -22.90 -18.59 -60.13
CA ARG A 5 -22.14 -19.65 -59.44
C ARG A 5 -22.31 -19.52 -57.92
N LEU A 6 -22.93 -20.53 -57.32
CA LEU A 6 -23.21 -20.68 -55.89
C LEU A 6 -21.96 -20.99 -55.02
N GLY A 7 -20.76 -20.58 -55.44
CA GLY A 7 -19.48 -21.00 -54.84
C GLY A 7 -18.72 -19.91 -54.08
N GLU A 8 -18.89 -18.64 -54.46
CA GLU A 8 -18.07 -17.54 -53.92
C GLU A 8 -18.60 -17.04 -52.56
N ASN A 9 -19.92 -17.06 -52.40
CA ASN A 9 -20.59 -16.65 -51.15
C ASN A 9 -20.34 -17.63 -50.00
N SER A 10 -20.19 -18.93 -50.30
CA SER A 10 -19.98 -19.98 -49.28
C SER A 10 -18.61 -19.86 -48.62
N SER A 11 -17.60 -19.46 -49.38
CA SER A 11 -16.23 -19.24 -48.88
C SER A 11 -16.15 -18.04 -47.93
N LEU A 12 -16.79 -16.93 -48.30
CA LEU A 12 -16.85 -15.73 -47.46
C LEU A 12 -17.66 -15.98 -46.19
N ILE A 13 -18.79 -16.67 -46.29
CA ILE A 13 -19.60 -17.05 -45.11
C ILE A 13 -18.79 -17.95 -44.17
N SER A 14 -18.04 -18.92 -44.71
CA SER A 14 -17.15 -19.77 -43.91
C SER A 14 -16.06 -18.96 -43.18
N LEU A 15 -15.43 -18.00 -43.87
CA LEU A 15 -14.42 -17.13 -43.30
C LEU A 15 -15.01 -16.22 -42.21
N PHE A 16 -16.19 -15.64 -42.45
CA PHE A 16 -16.91 -14.85 -41.46
C PHE A 16 -17.26 -15.66 -40.22
N LEU A 17 -17.74 -16.89 -40.38
CA LEU A 17 -18.05 -17.78 -39.26
C LEU A 17 -16.79 -18.18 -38.47
N GLN A 18 -15.65 -18.41 -39.16
CA GLN A 18 -14.37 -18.66 -38.49
C GLN A 18 -13.90 -17.44 -37.69
N VAL A 19 -13.95 -16.24 -38.27
CA VAL A 19 -13.55 -15.01 -37.56
C VAL A 19 -14.44 -14.76 -36.34
N VAL A 20 -15.76 -14.95 -36.47
CA VAL A 20 -16.69 -14.82 -35.33
C VAL A 20 -16.41 -15.88 -34.25
N ALA A 21 -16.11 -17.12 -34.63
CA ALA A 21 -15.72 -18.16 -33.68
C ALA A 21 -14.40 -17.83 -32.96
N PHE A 22 -13.38 -17.33 -33.68
CA PHE A 22 -12.13 -16.89 -33.07
C PHE A 22 -12.33 -15.71 -32.12
N LEU A 23 -13.13 -14.71 -32.50
CA LEU A 23 -13.44 -13.58 -31.62
C LEU A 23 -14.24 -14.00 -30.38
N ALA A 24 -15.17 -14.95 -30.50
CA ALA A 24 -15.91 -15.50 -29.36
C ALA A 24 -15.02 -16.32 -28.40
N MET A 25 -14.00 -17.01 -28.94
CA MET A 25 -13.03 -17.76 -28.13
C MET A 25 -12.01 -16.83 -27.43
N VAL A 26 -11.59 -15.74 -28.10
CA VAL A 26 -10.69 -14.71 -27.53
C VAL A 26 -11.41 -13.85 -26.49
N MET A 27 -12.71 -13.57 -26.70
CA MET A 27 -13.60 -12.94 -25.72
C MET A 27 -14.27 -13.98 -24.81
N GLY A 28 -13.57 -15.09 -24.55
CA GLY A 28 -14.01 -16.15 -23.64
C GLY A 28 -14.64 -15.56 -22.38
N THR A 29 -15.78 -16.14 -22.02
CA THR A 29 -16.66 -15.76 -20.91
C THR A 29 -15.90 -15.61 -19.59
N HIS A 30 -15.39 -14.41 -19.30
CA HIS A 30 -14.98 -14.01 -17.96
C HIS A 30 -16.23 -13.61 -17.16
N THR A 31 -17.12 -14.56 -16.94
CA THR A 31 -18.10 -14.51 -15.85
C THR A 31 -17.80 -15.64 -14.91
N TYR A 32 -16.66 -15.53 -14.22
CA TYR A 32 -16.47 -16.20 -12.95
C TYR A 32 -15.79 -15.22 -12.01
N SER A 33 -16.58 -14.29 -11.52
CA SER A 33 -16.31 -13.56 -10.29
C SER A 33 -16.29 -14.56 -9.14
N HIS A 34 -15.15 -15.23 -8.95
CA HIS A 34 -14.83 -15.90 -7.69
C HIS A 34 -14.52 -14.82 -6.65
N TRP A 35 -15.58 -14.32 -6.03
CA TRP A 35 -15.52 -13.44 -4.86
C TRP A 35 -15.16 -14.29 -3.65
N PRO A 36 -14.01 -14.11 -2.99
CA PRO A 36 -13.77 -14.77 -1.71
C PRO A 36 -14.70 -14.12 -0.69
N SER A 37 -15.72 -14.85 -0.25
CA SER A 37 -16.58 -14.47 0.86
C SER A 37 -15.85 -14.65 2.20
N CYS A 38 -14.87 -13.80 2.46
CA CYS A 38 -14.33 -13.63 3.81
C CYS A 38 -14.93 -12.36 4.41
N CYS A 39 -16.12 -12.50 5.00
CA CYS A 39 -16.60 -11.76 6.18
C CYS A 39 -18.09 -12.08 6.39
N PRO A 40 -18.46 -12.89 7.40
CA PRO A 40 -19.84 -12.89 7.89
C PRO A 40 -20.07 -11.53 8.56
N SER A 41 -20.98 -10.72 8.01
CA SER A 41 -21.47 -9.52 8.68
C SER A 41 -22.22 -9.93 9.94
N LYS A 42 -21.54 -9.94 11.07
CA LYS A 42 -22.21 -9.86 12.38
C LYS A 42 -22.04 -8.43 12.85
N GLY A 43 -23.12 -7.66 12.76
CA GLY A 43 -23.17 -6.28 13.23
C GLY A 43 -22.74 -6.21 14.69
N GLN A 44 -21.66 -5.49 14.94
CA GLN A 44 -21.35 -4.91 16.23
C GLN A 44 -21.04 -3.44 15.95
N ASP A 45 -21.86 -2.59 16.56
CA ASP A 45 -21.79 -1.14 16.51
C ASP A 45 -20.48 -0.67 17.19
N PRO A 46 -19.54 -0.01 16.48
CA PRO A 46 -18.29 0.47 17.06
C PRO A 46 -18.36 1.91 17.60
N SER A 47 -19.56 2.53 17.66
CA SER A 47 -19.67 3.95 17.98
C SER A 47 -19.32 4.29 19.44
N GLU A 48 -19.38 3.34 20.37
CA GLU A 48 -19.18 3.61 21.81
C GLU A 48 -17.75 3.37 22.33
N GLU A 49 -16.88 2.68 21.58
CA GLU A 49 -15.50 2.40 22.04
C GLU A 49 -14.46 3.41 21.51
N LEU A 50 -14.73 4.07 20.38
CA LEU A 50 -13.81 5.02 19.75
C LEU A 50 -13.75 6.39 20.49
N LEU A 51 -14.82 6.78 21.18
CA LEU A 51 -14.92 8.09 21.84
C LEU A 51 -14.13 8.19 23.14
N ARG A 52 -13.64 7.08 23.71
CA ARG A 52 -12.92 7.06 24.99
C ARG A 52 -11.40 7.32 24.85
N TRP A 53 -10.84 7.21 23.65
CA TRP A 53 -9.38 7.26 23.45
C TRP A 53 -8.81 8.65 23.12
N ASN A 54 -9.64 9.69 22.96
CA ASN A 54 -9.19 11.01 22.48
C ASN A 54 -8.77 12.00 23.57
N THR A 55 -8.10 11.57 24.63
CA THR A 55 -7.50 12.53 25.58
C THR A 55 -6.11 12.10 26.00
N VAL A 56 -5.14 12.36 25.12
CA VAL A 56 -3.72 12.47 25.49
C VAL A 56 -3.29 13.92 25.23
N PRO A 57 -2.66 14.62 26.19
CA PRO A 57 -2.19 15.99 25.97
C PRO A 57 -1.16 16.06 24.85
N ALA A 58 -1.35 16.99 23.91
CA ALA A 58 -0.39 17.28 22.85
C ALA A 58 0.92 17.82 23.47
N PRO A 59 2.10 17.31 23.08
CA PRO A 59 3.36 17.96 23.43
C PRO A 59 3.48 19.26 22.63
N SER A 60 3.82 20.33 23.35
CA SER A 60 4.14 21.66 22.81
C SER A 60 5.22 21.58 21.72
N LEU A 61 4.95 22.18 20.56
CA LEU A 61 5.90 22.35 19.46
C LEU A 61 6.95 23.41 19.85
N GLU A 62 8.19 22.98 20.07
CA GLU A 62 9.38 23.84 20.07
C GLU A 62 10.07 23.68 18.69
N PRO A 63 10.48 24.77 18.02
CA PRO A 63 11.03 24.69 16.67
C PRO A 63 12.50 24.27 16.74
N ALA A 64 12.75 22.96 16.80
CA ALA A 64 14.07 22.42 16.52
C ALA A 64 14.40 22.72 15.05
N SER A 65 15.36 23.63 14.85
CA SER A 65 16.01 23.89 13.56
C SER A 65 16.72 22.63 13.09
N LEU A 66 15.98 21.74 12.43
CA LEU A 66 16.53 20.61 11.69
C LEU A 66 17.03 21.14 10.36
N ASP A 67 18.34 21.04 10.13
CA ASP A 67 18.91 20.98 8.78
C ASP A 67 18.15 19.89 8.02
N HIS A 68 17.07 20.29 7.33
CA HIS A 68 16.35 19.44 6.42
C HIS A 68 17.33 19.18 5.28
N HIS A 69 18.02 18.05 5.34
CA HIS A 69 18.30 17.31 4.13
C HIS A 69 16.95 17.19 3.44
N GLN A 70 16.69 18.07 2.47
CA GLN A 70 15.45 18.12 1.75
C GLN A 70 15.42 16.89 0.86
N GLU A 71 15.06 15.76 1.47
CA GLU A 71 14.79 14.53 0.76
C GLU A 71 13.73 14.87 -0.28
N SER A 72 14.07 14.61 -1.54
CA SER A 72 13.21 14.98 -2.66
C SER A 72 11.92 14.19 -2.55
N CYS A 73 10.81 14.88 -2.29
CA CYS A 73 9.47 14.32 -2.25
C CYS A 73 9.07 13.83 -3.66
N ARG A 74 9.30 12.54 -3.91
CA ARG A 74 9.09 11.88 -5.21
C ARG A 74 8.77 10.40 -5.04
N ALA A 75 7.80 9.91 -5.81
CA ALA A 75 7.59 8.48 -6.02
C ALA A 75 8.50 7.97 -7.15
N SER A 76 9.06 6.79 -6.92
CA SER A 76 9.83 6.04 -7.92
C SER A 76 8.90 5.17 -8.77
N GLU A 77 9.27 4.93 -10.03
CA GLU A 77 8.58 3.97 -10.89
C GLU A 77 8.85 2.52 -10.42
N ASP A 78 10.11 2.25 -10.05
CA ASP A 78 10.60 0.95 -9.61
C ASP A 78 11.01 0.95 -8.12
N GLY A 79 11.24 -0.25 -7.58
CA GLY A 79 11.77 -0.46 -6.24
C GLY A 79 10.73 -0.96 -5.22
N PRO A 80 11.05 -0.89 -3.92
CA PRO A 80 10.17 -1.38 -2.87
C PRO A 80 8.90 -0.53 -2.76
N LEU A 81 7.89 -1.07 -2.06
CA LEU A 81 6.58 -0.43 -1.93
C LEU A 81 6.68 1.03 -1.42
N ASN A 82 7.54 1.26 -0.43
CA ASN A 82 7.68 2.55 0.23
C ASN A 82 8.19 3.67 -0.70
N SER A 83 8.93 3.32 -1.76
CA SER A 83 9.39 4.29 -2.76
C SER A 83 8.40 4.50 -3.90
N ARG A 84 7.56 3.50 -4.21
CA ARG A 84 6.58 3.57 -5.33
C ARG A 84 5.22 4.11 -4.92
N ALA A 85 4.95 4.25 -3.62
CA ALA A 85 3.68 4.74 -3.12
C ALA A 85 3.44 6.23 -3.44
N ILE A 86 2.18 6.63 -3.58
CA ILE A 86 1.76 8.03 -3.77
C ILE A 86 2.07 8.91 -2.54
N SER A 87 2.17 8.29 -1.36
CA SER A 87 2.61 8.92 -0.12
C SER A 87 3.92 8.24 0.31
N PRO A 88 5.05 8.50 -0.37
CA PRO A 88 6.26 7.72 -0.18
C PRO A 88 6.84 7.91 1.23
N TRP A 89 7.48 6.87 1.76
CA TRP A 89 8.09 6.89 3.09
C TRP A 89 9.47 6.24 3.10
N ARG A 90 10.25 6.57 4.13
CA ARG A 90 11.48 5.86 4.49
C ARG A 90 11.33 5.16 5.82
N TYR A 91 12.23 4.22 6.08
CA TYR A 91 12.34 3.57 7.38
C TYR A 91 13.42 4.26 8.22
N GLU A 92 13.06 4.62 9.45
CA GLU A 92 13.97 5.05 10.50
C GLU A 92 14.21 3.89 11.45
N LEU A 93 15.48 3.56 11.70
CA LEU A 93 15.85 2.52 12.66
C LEU A 93 15.77 3.07 14.09
N ASP A 94 14.86 2.50 14.88
CA ASP A 94 14.84 2.59 16.33
C ASP A 94 15.54 1.36 16.94
N ARG A 95 16.79 1.55 17.36
CA ARG A 95 17.62 0.49 17.96
C ARG A 95 17.71 0.63 19.47
N ASP A 96 17.28 -0.40 20.19
CA ASP A 96 17.41 -0.51 21.66
C ASP A 96 18.04 -1.87 22.03
N LEU A 97 19.24 -1.83 22.60
CA LEU A 97 19.98 -3.02 23.02
C LEU A 97 19.31 -3.78 24.18
N ASN A 98 18.44 -3.10 24.95
CA ASN A 98 17.69 -3.67 26.05
C ASN A 98 16.32 -4.21 25.62
N ARG A 99 15.93 -4.09 24.35
CA ARG A 99 14.65 -4.55 23.82
C ARG A 99 14.82 -5.77 22.91
N LEU A 100 13.77 -6.58 22.77
CA LEU A 100 13.66 -7.63 21.76
C LEU A 100 12.34 -7.47 20.98
N PRO A 101 12.40 -7.34 19.63
CA PRO A 101 13.61 -7.21 18.81
C PRO A 101 14.36 -5.89 19.10
N GLN A 102 15.69 -5.91 18.94
CA GLN A 102 16.54 -4.76 19.23
C GLN A 102 16.31 -3.64 18.20
N ASP A 103 16.23 -4.03 16.93
CA ASP A 103 16.01 -3.13 15.81
C ASP A 103 14.52 -3.12 15.46
N LEU A 104 13.88 -1.96 15.56
CA LEU A 104 12.53 -1.69 15.04
C LEU A 104 12.63 -0.63 13.96
N TYR A 105 11.85 -0.78 12.88
CA TYR A 105 11.82 0.21 11.80
C TYR A 105 10.51 0.98 11.84
N HIS A 106 10.61 2.30 11.94
CA HIS A 106 9.46 3.22 11.91
C HIS A 106 9.35 3.87 10.54
N ALA A 107 8.14 3.96 10.01
CA ALA A 107 7.90 4.68 8.78
C ALA A 107 7.89 6.20 9.03
N ARG A 108 8.50 6.96 8.12
CA ARG A 108 8.37 8.42 8.03
C ARG A 108 8.01 8.83 6.62
N CYS A 109 6.89 9.55 6.48
CA CYS A 109 6.49 10.14 5.21
C CYS A 109 7.58 11.11 4.73
N LEU A 110 7.93 11.03 3.44
CA LEU A 110 8.86 11.96 2.79
C LEU A 110 8.19 13.27 2.38
N CYS A 111 6.87 13.27 2.33
CA CYS A 111 6.04 14.38 1.87
C CYS A 111 4.96 14.65 2.94
N PRO A 112 4.55 15.91 3.16
CA PRO A 112 3.34 16.22 3.93
C PRO A 112 2.05 15.88 3.17
N HIS A 113 2.09 15.99 1.84
CA HIS A 113 0.96 15.71 0.95
C HIS A 113 1.29 14.55 0.00
N CYS A 114 0.28 13.99 -0.65
CA CYS A 114 0.47 12.97 -1.68
C CYS A 114 1.22 13.56 -2.89
N VAL A 115 2.07 12.79 -3.56
CA VAL A 115 2.65 13.21 -4.84
C VAL A 115 1.60 13.11 -5.95
N SER A 116 1.71 13.97 -6.96
CA SER A 116 0.82 13.93 -8.12
C SER A 116 0.98 12.64 -8.91
N LEU A 117 -0.14 12.03 -9.29
CA LEU A 117 -0.16 10.83 -10.15
C LEU A 117 0.33 11.11 -11.57
N GLN A 118 0.31 12.37 -12.02
CA GLN A 118 0.71 12.72 -13.38
C GLN A 118 2.24 12.78 -13.53
N THR A 119 2.91 13.27 -12.50
CA THR A 119 4.35 13.57 -12.53
C THR A 119 5.17 12.63 -11.64
N GLY A 120 4.54 11.93 -10.69
CA GLY A 120 5.22 11.15 -9.66
C GLY A 120 6.07 12.01 -8.71
N SER A 121 5.97 13.34 -8.86
CA SER A 121 6.68 14.38 -8.13
C SER A 121 5.75 15.59 -8.01
N HIS A 122 6.12 16.59 -7.20
CA HIS A 122 5.22 17.68 -6.81
C HIS A 122 4.01 17.18 -6.01
N MET A 123 3.68 17.91 -4.96
CA MET A 123 2.62 17.53 -4.04
C MET A 123 1.25 18.00 -4.54
N ASP A 124 0.25 17.12 -4.50
CA ASP A 124 -1.15 17.49 -4.66
C ASP A 124 -1.71 17.89 -3.29
N PRO A 125 -2.06 19.18 -3.06
CA PRO A 125 -2.55 19.66 -1.76
C PRO A 125 -3.90 19.05 -1.35
N ARG A 126 -4.57 18.32 -2.24
CA ARG A 126 -5.84 17.62 -1.93
C ARG A 126 -5.64 16.28 -1.23
N GLY A 127 -4.40 15.76 -1.17
CA GLY A 127 -4.07 14.51 -0.50
C GLY A 127 -3.08 14.74 0.64
N ASN A 128 -3.25 14.02 1.74
CA ASN A 128 -2.32 14.06 2.87
C ASN A 128 -1.56 12.75 2.95
N SER A 129 -0.26 12.86 3.22
CA SER A 129 0.55 11.71 3.57
C SER A 129 0.47 11.52 5.08
N GLU A 130 -0.27 10.51 5.51
CA GLU A 130 -0.54 10.25 6.92
C GLU A 130 0.21 8.99 7.40
N LEU A 131 0.66 9.03 8.66
CA LEU A 131 1.29 7.88 9.30
C LEU A 131 0.23 6.88 9.77
N LEU A 132 0.47 5.61 9.47
CA LEU A 132 -0.33 4.51 9.98
C LEU A 132 0.38 3.88 11.18
N TYR A 133 -0.32 3.80 12.30
CA TYR A 133 0.22 3.28 13.55
C TYR A 133 -0.28 1.88 13.85
N HIS A 134 0.59 1.06 14.42
CA HIS A 134 0.29 -0.28 14.88
C HIS A 134 0.99 -0.52 16.22
N ASN A 135 0.27 -1.12 17.17
CA ASN A 135 0.83 -1.53 18.45
C ASN A 135 1.50 -2.90 18.34
N GLN A 136 2.80 -2.97 18.62
CA GLN A 136 3.59 -4.19 18.59
C GLN A 136 4.08 -4.56 19.99
N THR A 137 3.94 -5.84 20.37
CA THR A 137 4.52 -6.35 21.62
C THR A 137 6.03 -6.48 21.50
N VAL A 138 6.75 -5.99 22.51
CA VAL A 138 8.20 -6.08 22.64
C VAL A 138 8.57 -6.57 24.04
N PHE A 139 9.75 -7.16 24.17
CA PHE A 139 10.27 -7.61 25.47
C PHE A 139 11.45 -6.76 25.90
N TYR A 140 11.50 -6.38 27.18
CA TYR A 140 12.64 -5.66 27.74
C TYR A 140 13.49 -6.59 28.62
N ARG A 141 14.80 -6.52 28.44
CA ARG A 141 15.79 -7.17 29.29
C ARG A 141 15.75 -6.52 30.67
N ARG A 142 15.70 -7.35 31.71
CA ARG A 142 15.86 -6.92 33.10
C ARG A 142 17.22 -7.36 33.62
N PRO A 143 17.92 -6.55 34.44
CA PRO A 143 19.14 -6.98 35.09
C PRO A 143 18.91 -8.24 35.93
N CYS A 144 19.87 -9.16 35.90
CA CYS A 144 19.84 -10.31 36.79
C CYS A 144 20.08 -9.86 38.24
N HIS A 145 19.42 -10.52 39.20
CA HIS A 145 19.63 -10.26 40.62
C HIS A 145 21.11 -10.42 40.98
N GLY A 146 21.68 -9.43 41.69
CA GLY A 146 23.05 -9.48 42.19
C GLY A 146 24.16 -9.18 41.17
N LYS A 147 23.85 -8.89 39.90
CA LYS A 147 24.85 -8.47 38.90
C LYS A 147 24.56 -7.04 38.42
N LYS A 148 25.44 -6.09 38.74
CA LYS A 148 25.47 -4.78 38.08
C LYS A 148 25.88 -5.00 36.62
N GLY A 149 25.03 -4.61 35.69
CA GLY A 149 25.15 -4.98 34.28
C GLY A 149 26.48 -4.58 33.65
N THR A 150 27.33 -5.56 33.37
CA THR A 150 28.45 -5.42 32.45
C THR A 150 27.96 -5.85 31.07
N HIS A 151 27.37 -4.94 30.30
CA HIS A 151 27.09 -5.19 28.89
C HIS A 151 28.03 -4.34 28.04
N LYS A 152 28.98 -5.01 27.37
CA LYS A 152 29.59 -4.51 26.14
C LYS A 152 28.65 -4.95 25.01
N GLY A 153 27.98 -3.98 24.40
CA GLY A 153 27.23 -4.16 23.15
C GLY A 153 28.18 -4.20 21.97
#